data_AF-A0A957Q4E2-F1
#
_entry.id   AF-A0A957Q4E2-F1
#
_cell.length_a   1.000
_cell.length_b   1.000
_cell.length_c   1.000
_cell.angle_alpha   90.00
_cell.angle_beta   90.00
_cell.angle_gamma   90.00
#
_symmetry.space_group_name_H-M   'P 1'
#
loop_
_entity.id
_entity.type
_entity.pdbx_description
1 polymer ?
#
loop_
_entity_poly.entity_id
_entity_poly.type
_entity_poly.pdbx_seq_one_letter_code
_entity_poly.pdbx_strand_id
1 'polypeptide(L)' 'MTEHTADWNNPTLLGRNKEPAHATLMPYASPEEALIADRYASTFVQLLNGAWSFHWAPTPQAAPADFHLPDYDA' A
#
# COMPACT_ATOMS: atom_id res chain seq x y z
N MET A 1 -3.22 25.22 21.69
CA MET A 1 -2.57 23.91 21.53
C MET A 1 -3.62 22.98 20.94
N THR A 2 -3.56 22.70 19.64
CA THR A 2 -4.40 21.68 19.02
C THR A 2 -3.81 20.33 19.37
N GLU A 3 -4.51 19.52 20.16
CA GLU A 3 -4.16 18.10 20.32
C GLU A 3 -4.23 17.44 18.95
N HIS A 4 -3.12 16.83 18.53
CA HIS A 4 -3.07 16.03 17.32
C HIS A 4 -3.31 14.56 17.71
N THR A 5 -4.56 14.10 17.61
CA THR A 5 -4.91 12.68 17.75
C THR A 5 -4.33 11.90 16.57
N ALA A 6 -3.60 10.82 16.84
CA ALA A 6 -3.09 9.95 15.79
C ALA A 6 -4.24 9.34 14.98
N ASP A 7 -4.07 9.22 13.67
CA ASP A 7 -5.15 8.80 12.75
C ASP A 7 -5.80 7.47 13.15
N TRP A 8 -5.01 6.51 13.62
CA TRP A 8 -5.48 5.19 14.05
C TRP A 8 -6.35 5.21 15.32
N ASN A 9 -6.39 6.33 16.05
CA ASN A 9 -7.28 6.57 17.20
C ASN A 9 -8.46 7.48 16.88
N ASN A 10 -8.62 7.93 15.63
CA ASN A 10 -9.73 8.79 15.23
C ASN A 10 -10.81 7.99 14.48
N PRO A 11 -11.96 7.66 15.11
CA PRO A 11 -13.00 6.84 14.48
C PRO A 11 -13.72 7.54 13.31
N THR A 12 -13.59 8.86 13.19
CA THR A 12 -14.19 9.63 12.08
C THR A 12 -13.29 9.65 10.83
N LEU A 13 -12.03 9.24 10.96
CA LEU A 13 -11.06 9.23 9.88
C LEU A 13 -10.81 7.80 9.37
N LEU A 14 -11.56 7.40 8.33
CA LEU A 14 -11.48 6.05 7.76
C LEU A 14 -10.45 5.91 6.63
N GLY A 15 -9.79 6.99 6.25
CA GLY A 15 -8.73 7.01 5.25
C GLY A 15 -8.39 8.42 4.76
N ARG A 16 -7.20 8.56 4.19
CA ARG A 16 -6.71 9.79 3.58
C ARG A 16 -6.23 9.47 2.16
N ASN A 17 -6.54 10.33 1.20
CA ASN A 17 -6.06 10.27 -0.19
C ASN A 17 -6.26 8.91 -0.89
N LYS A 18 -7.33 8.18 -0.55
CA LYS A 18 -7.71 6.95 -1.24
C LYS A 18 -8.52 7.31 -2.49
N GLU A 19 -8.35 6.56 -3.57
CA GLU A 19 -9.25 6.63 -4.72
C GLU A 19 -10.69 6.26 -4.31
N PRO A 20 -11.72 6.79 -4.99
CA PRO A 20 -13.12 6.42 -4.75
C PRO A 20 -13.36 4.92 -4.97
N ALA A 21 -14.33 4.35 -4.24
CA ALA A 21 -14.69 2.94 -4.43
C ALA A 21 -15.26 2.71 -5.84
N HIS A 22 -14.76 1.67 -6.52
CA HIS A 22 -15.21 1.26 -7.85
C HIS A 22 -15.08 -0.27 -8.03
N ALA A 23 -15.69 -0.82 -9.08
CA ALA A 23 -15.50 -2.23 -9.45
C ALA A 23 -14.05 -2.49 -9.88
N THR A 24 -13.52 -3.70 -9.67
CA THR A 24 -12.14 -4.03 -10.03
C THR A 24 -11.87 -3.75 -11.51
N LEU A 25 -10.87 -2.92 -11.79
CA LEU A 25 -10.40 -2.58 -13.14
C LEU A 25 -9.05 -3.28 -13.37
N MET A 26 -8.88 -3.90 -14.54
CA MET A 26 -7.63 -4.57 -14.92
C MET A 26 -7.22 -4.12 -16.33
N PRO A 27 -6.17 -3.28 -16.47
CA PRO A 27 -5.63 -2.96 -17.79
C PRO A 27 -4.97 -4.18 -18.44
N TYR A 28 -5.14 -4.32 -19.75
CA TYR A 28 -4.46 -5.31 -20.58
C TYR A 28 -3.88 -4.59 -21.80
N ALA A 29 -2.76 -5.07 -22.34
CA ALA A 29 -2.12 -4.42 -23.49
C ALA A 29 -2.85 -4.69 -24.81
N SER A 30 -3.66 -5.75 -24.88
CA SER A 30 -4.41 -6.12 -26.08
C SER A 30 -5.74 -6.85 -25.79
N PRO A 31 -6.65 -6.95 -26.78
CA PRO A 31 -7.87 -7.74 -26.66
C PRO A 31 -7.62 -9.22 -26.38
N GLU A 32 -6.55 -9.80 -26.90
CA GLU A 32 -6.18 -11.21 -26.68
C GLU A 32 -5.84 -11.46 -25.21
N GLU A 33 -5.03 -10.59 -24.59
CA GLU A 33 -4.78 -10.64 -23.15
C GLU A 33 -6.09 -10.50 -22.36
N ALA A 34 -6.95 -9.55 -22.75
CA ALA A 34 -8.22 -9.30 -22.08
C ALA A 34 -9.19 -10.50 -22.15
N LEU A 35 -9.16 -11.27 -23.24
CA LEU A 35 -9.97 -12.48 -23.42
C LEU A 35 -9.48 -13.66 -22.57
N ILE A 36 -8.17 -13.78 -22.35
CA ILE A 36 -7.59 -14.78 -21.41
C ILE A 36 -8.01 -14.43 -19.98
N ALA A 37 -8.07 -13.13 -19.66
CA ALA A 37 -8.48 -12.58 -18.37
C ALA A 37 -7.63 -13.04 -17.17
N ASP A 38 -6.36 -13.42 -17.41
CA ASP A 38 -5.39 -13.64 -16.35
C ASP A 38 -4.75 -12.31 -15.93
N ARG A 39 -5.28 -11.75 -14.83
CA ARG A 39 -4.83 -10.47 -14.27
C ARG A 39 -3.33 -10.46 -13.93
N TYR A 40 -2.75 -11.60 -13.56
CA TYR A 40 -1.36 -11.66 -13.10
C TYR A 40 -0.38 -11.77 -14.27
N ALA A 41 -0.86 -12.18 -15.44
CA ALA A 41 -0.11 -12.23 -16.69
C ALA A 41 -0.22 -10.95 -17.52
N SER A 42 -1.04 -9.97 -17.11
CA SER A 42 -1.17 -8.70 -17.81
C SER A 42 0.18 -7.97 -17.89
N THR A 43 0.48 -7.43 -19.07
CA THR A 43 1.67 -6.61 -19.32
C THR A 43 1.76 -5.37 -18.39
N PHE A 44 0.63 -4.91 -17.85
CA PHE A 44 0.58 -3.75 -16.95
C PHE A 44 0.58 -4.11 -15.45
N VAL A 45 0.90 -5.36 -15.10
CA VAL A 45 0.98 -5.81 -13.70
C VAL A 45 2.40 -6.13 -13.29
N GLN A 46 2.73 -5.70 -12.08
CA GLN A 46 3.93 -6.09 -11.38
C GLN A 46 3.55 -6.63 -9.99
N LEU A 47 3.91 -7.89 -9.72
CA LEU A 47 3.76 -8.47 -8.39
C LEU A 47 4.89 -7.97 -7.49
N LEU A 48 4.53 -7.48 -6.30
CA LEU A 48 5.47 -7.10 -5.25
C LEU A 48 5.58 -8.15 -4.14
N ASN A 49 5.12 -9.38 -4.40
CA ASN A 49 5.27 -10.50 -3.49
C ASN A 49 6.75 -10.90 -3.41
N GLY A 50 7.21 -11.29 -2.22
CA GLY A 50 8.59 -11.70 -2.00
C GLY A 50 9.03 -11.47 -0.56
N ALA A 51 10.34 -11.49 -0.34
CA ALA A 51 10.91 -11.08 0.93
C ALA A 51 10.89 -9.55 1.05
N TRP A 52 10.39 -9.07 2.17
CA TRP A 52 10.43 -7.66 2.55
C TRP A 52 11.23 -7.54 3.84
N SER A 53 12.08 -6.52 3.94
CA SER A 53 12.73 -6.17 5.20
C SER A 53 11.66 -5.87 6.25
N PHE A 54 11.73 -6.56 7.38
CA PHE A 54 10.70 -6.51 8.40
C PHE A 54 11.33 -6.34 9.79
N HIS A 55 10.77 -5.41 10.56
CA HIS A 55 11.18 -5.13 11.94
C HIS A 55 9.94 -5.13 12.84
N TRP A 56 9.99 -5.88 13.94
CA TRP A 56 8.93 -5.90 14.95
C TRP A 56 9.26 -4.95 16.10
N ALA A 57 8.30 -4.14 16.52
CA ALA A 57 8.41 -3.28 17.70
C ALA A 57 7.22 -3.51 18.66
N PRO A 58 7.43 -3.44 19.98
CA PRO A 58 6.38 -3.69 20.97
C PRO A 58 5.32 -2.59 21.04
N THR A 59 5.65 -1.36 20.62
CA THR A 59 4.74 -0.22 20.54
C THR A 59 5.05 0.63 19.30
N PRO A 60 4.10 1.44 18.78
CA PRO A 60 4.35 2.32 17.64
C PRO A 60 5.51 3.30 17.87
N GLN A 61 5.70 3.76 19.11
CA GLN A 61 6.77 4.70 19.48
C GLN A 61 8.15 4.03 19.54
N ALA A 62 8.20 2.70 19.62
CA ALA A 62 9.45 1.94 19.62
C ALA A 62 9.91 1.54 18.21
N ALA A 63 9.14 1.86 17.16
CA ALA A 63 9.57 1.65 15.79
C ALA A 63 10.79 2.55 15.45
N PRO A 64 11.74 2.08 14.62
CA PRO A 64 12.89 2.91 14.23
C PRO A 64 12.44 4.23 13.62
N ALA A 65 13.03 5.34 14.07
CA ALA A 65 12.73 6.65 13.49
C ALA A 65 13.17 6.69 12.02
N ASP A 66 12.43 7.42 11.19
CA ASP A 66 12.79 7.72 9.80
C ASP A 66 13.00 6.50 8.87
N PHE A 67 12.53 5.31 9.26
CA PHE A 67 12.67 4.06 8.48
C PHE A 67 12.04 4.09 7.07
N HIS A 68 11.18 5.07 6.81
CA HIS A 68 10.50 5.26 5.54
C HIS A 68 11.31 6.10 4.54
N LEU A 69 12.41 6.72 4.99
CA LEU A 69 13.29 7.50 4.12
C LEU A 69 14.09 6.56 3.19
N PRO A 70 14.32 6.95 1.92
CA PRO A 70 15.08 6.13 0.97
C PRO A 70 16.51 5.82 1.41
N ASP A 71 17.11 6.72 2.19
CA ASP A 71 18.51 6.61 2.64
C ASP A 71 18.64 5.92 4.02
N TYR A 72 17.56 5.39 4.58
CA TYR A 72 17.61 4.61 5.82
C TYR A 72 18.34 3.29 5.60
N ASP A 73 19.38 3.04 6.39
CA ASP A 73 20.12 1.78 6.40
C ASP A 73 19.57 0.87 7.51
N ALA A 74 19.14 -0.33 7.15
CA ALA A 74 18.29 -1.20 7.96
C ALA A 74 19.04 -2.26 8.77
#